data_AF-A0A0T0M7P6-F1
#
_entry.id   AF-A0A0T0M7P6-F1
#
_cell.length_a   1.000
_cell.length_b   1.000
_cell.length_c   1.000
_cell.angle_alpha   90.00
_cell.angle_beta   90.00
_cell.angle_gamma   90.00
#
_symmetry.space_group_name_H-M   'P 1'
#
loop_
_entity.id
_entity.type
_entity.pdbx_description
1 polymer ?
#
loop_
_entity_poly.entity_id
_entity_poly.type
_entity_poly.pdbx_seq_one_letter_code
_entity_poly.pdbx_strand_id
1 'polypeptide(L)'
;MKNFKVILILATVITCFALFAFTPVPNNFIDIYKSADYTISSRRESSNSAWIKWVYLTKKLKDKKGRFITVGGKQNLQLWDCDCSSKNYNIKNWIEYGRNGKAILSSQIPIYNQPVIPESVG
;
A
#
# COMPACT_ATOMS: atom_id res chain seq x y z
N MET A 1 -19.67 27.54 46.84
CA MET A 1 -20.12 26.67 45.73
C MET A 1 -19.52 27.14 44.39
N LYS A 2 -18.23 26.90 44.12
CA LYS A 2 -17.59 27.28 42.83
C LYS A 2 -16.70 26.19 42.19
N ASN A 3 -16.50 25.04 42.83
CA ASN A 3 -15.48 24.07 42.42
C ASN A 3 -16.03 22.81 41.71
N PHE A 4 -17.34 22.71 41.50
CA PHE A 4 -17.96 21.48 40.97
C PHE A 4 -18.08 21.45 39.43
N LYS A 5 -18.01 22.60 38.75
CA LYS A 5 -18.17 22.68 37.28
C LYS A 5 -16.89 22.34 36.50
N VAL A 6 -15.71 22.48 37.11
CA VAL A 6 -14.42 22.29 36.40
C VAL A 6 -14.09 20.80 36.23
N ILE A 7 -14.53 19.94 37.14
CA ILE A 7 -14.24 18.50 37.13
C ILE A 7 -15.03 17.78 36.02
N LEU A 8 -16.25 18.23 35.72
CA LEU A 8 -17.10 17.59 34.72
C LEU A 8 -16.60 17.78 33.26
N ILE A 9 -15.87 18.87 33.00
CA ILE A 9 -15.34 19.20 31.66
C ILE A 9 -14.05 18.40 31.39
N LEU A 10 -13.24 18.09 32.41
CA LEU A 10 -12.05 17.25 32.23
C LEU A 10 -12.44 15.80 31.86
N ALA A 11 -13.53 15.28 32.42
CA ALA A 11 -13.99 13.91 32.16
C ALA A 11 -14.53 13.70 30.74
N THR A 12 -15.09 14.73 30.10
CA THR A 12 -15.63 14.64 28.73
C THR A 12 -14.58 14.81 27.63
N VAL A 13 -13.46 15.48 27.93
CA VAL A 13 -12.36 15.63 26.94
C VAL A 13 -11.49 14.37 26.87
N ILE A 14 -11.34 13.64 27.99
CA ILE A 14 -10.51 12.43 28.05
C ILE A 14 -11.16 11.23 27.34
N THR A 15 -12.49 11.17 27.26
CA THR A 15 -13.20 10.07 26.59
C THR A 15 -13.26 10.19 25.07
N CYS A 16 -13.01 11.38 24.49
CA CYS A 16 -13.00 11.55 23.04
C CYS A 16 -11.70 11.02 22.39
N PHE A 17 -10.59 10.97 23.13
CA PHE A 17 -9.32 10.43 22.62
C PHE A 17 -9.21 8.90 22.69
N ALA A 18 -10.04 8.23 23.50
CA ALA A 18 -10.00 6.78 23.66
C ALA A 18 -10.79 6.00 22.58
N LEU A 19 -11.59 6.69 21.74
CA LEU A 19 -12.45 6.05 20.75
C LEU A 19 -11.87 5.99 19.33
N PHE A 20 -10.73 6.65 19.07
CA PHE A 20 -9.92 6.35 17.90
C PHE A 20 -8.97 5.19 18.21
N ALA A 21 -9.53 4.09 18.71
CA ALA A 21 -8.88 2.80 18.55
C ALA A 21 -8.73 2.59 17.04
N PHE A 22 -7.49 2.67 16.55
CA PHE A 22 -7.12 2.29 15.20
C PHE A 22 -7.56 0.85 15.00
N THR A 23 -8.78 0.63 14.53
CA THR A 23 -9.17 -0.69 14.04
C THR A 23 -8.21 -0.97 12.89
N PRO A 24 -7.38 -2.02 12.97
CA PRO A 24 -6.50 -2.36 11.87
C PRO A 24 -7.42 -2.64 10.68
N VAL A 25 -7.34 -1.82 9.64
CA VAL A 25 -8.08 -2.05 8.40
C VAL A 25 -7.66 -3.44 7.93
N PRO A 26 -8.59 -4.41 7.81
CA PRO A 26 -8.24 -5.76 7.43
C PRO A 26 -7.50 -5.73 6.09
N ASN A 27 -6.25 -6.20 6.11
CA ASN A 27 -5.41 -6.23 4.93
C ASN A 27 -5.85 -7.42 4.07
N ASN A 28 -6.83 -7.21 3.20
CA ASN A 28 -7.38 -8.23 2.31
C ASN A 28 -6.45 -8.60 1.14
N PHE A 29 -5.16 -8.26 1.22
CA PHE A 29 -4.17 -8.63 0.22
C PHE A 29 -3.55 -9.99 0.57
N ILE A 30 -3.42 -10.85 -0.45
CA ILE A 30 -2.80 -12.17 -0.36
C ILE A 30 -1.44 -12.09 -1.06
N ASP A 31 -0.36 -12.50 -0.41
CA ASP A 31 0.97 -12.56 -1.03
C ASP A 31 1.00 -13.63 -2.13
N ILE A 32 1.35 -13.23 -3.35
CA ILE A 32 1.45 -14.12 -4.52
C ILE A 32 2.89 -14.39 -4.92
N TYR A 33 3.82 -13.51 -4.55
CA TYR A 33 5.24 -13.70 -4.83
C TYR A 33 6.09 -12.97 -3.79
N LYS A 34 7.22 -13.58 -3.41
CA LYS A 34 8.17 -13.01 -2.47
C LYS A 34 9.60 -13.30 -2.89
N SER A 35 10.41 -12.26 -2.91
CA SER A 35 11.85 -12.34 -3.16
C SER A 35 12.63 -11.63 -2.04
N ALA A 36 13.96 -11.63 -2.16
CA ALA A 36 14.83 -10.88 -1.27
C ALA A 36 14.71 -9.35 -1.45
N ASP A 37 14.11 -8.88 -2.54
CA ASP A 37 14.03 -7.46 -2.91
C ASP A 37 12.63 -6.88 -2.76
N TYR A 38 11.58 -7.70 -2.96
CA TYR A 38 10.21 -7.23 -2.93
C TYR A 38 9.21 -8.34 -2.60
N THR A 39 8.00 -7.92 -2.24
CA THR A 39 6.82 -8.78 -2.11
C THR A 39 5.74 -8.25 -3.03
N ILE A 40 5.04 -9.15 -3.73
CA ILE A 40 3.87 -8.84 -4.54
C ILE A 40 2.67 -9.48 -3.85
N SER A 41 1.64 -8.69 -3.60
CA SER A 41 0.38 -9.14 -3.03
C SER A 41 -0.77 -8.73 -3.94
N SER A 42 -1.84 -9.52 -3.99
CA SER A 42 -3.03 -9.22 -4.77
C SER A 42 -4.28 -9.14 -3.90
N ARG A 43 -5.22 -8.26 -4.28
CA ARG A 43 -6.58 -8.24 -3.75
C ARG A 43 -7.55 -8.22 -4.92
N ARG A 44 -8.36 -9.26 -5.05
CA ARG A 44 -9.37 -9.34 -6.10
C ARG A 44 -10.47 -8.30 -5.86
N GLU A 45 -10.85 -7.57 -6.90
CA GLU A 45 -11.98 -6.63 -6.91
C GLU A 45 -13.17 -7.20 -7.68
N SER A 46 -12.91 -7.90 -8.79
CA SER A 46 -13.94 -8.58 -9.60
C SER A 46 -13.39 -9.83 -10.27
N SER A 47 -14.14 -10.45 -11.19
CA SER A 47 -13.67 -11.60 -11.97
C SER A 47 -12.44 -11.28 -12.84
N ASN A 48 -12.33 -10.03 -13.28
CA ASN A 48 -11.34 -9.59 -14.27
C ASN A 48 -10.41 -8.50 -13.74
N SER A 49 -10.62 -8.02 -12.50
CA SER A 49 -9.83 -6.93 -11.93
C SER A 49 -9.31 -7.22 -10.54
N ALA A 50 -8.09 -6.74 -10.27
CA ALA A 50 -7.43 -6.90 -8.99
C ALA A 50 -6.48 -5.74 -8.70
N TRP A 51 -6.35 -5.38 -7.43
CA TRP A 51 -5.25 -4.56 -6.97
C TRP A 51 -3.99 -5.40 -6.81
N ILE A 52 -2.90 -4.93 -7.40
CA ILE A 52 -1.57 -5.50 -7.26
C ILE A 52 -0.73 -4.52 -6.43
N LYS A 53 -0.24 -5.00 -5.30
CA LYS A 53 0.62 -4.24 -4.38
C LYS A 53 2.04 -4.78 -4.45
N TRP A 54 2.98 -3.92 -4.80
CA TRP A 54 4.41 -4.18 -4.72
C TRP A 54 4.98 -3.49 -3.48
N VAL A 55 5.72 -4.23 -2.67
CA VAL A 55 6.44 -3.70 -1.51
C VAL A 55 7.91 -3.96 -1.70
N TYR A 56 8.69 -2.91 -1.98
CA TYR A 56 10.14 -3.01 -2.08
C TYR A 56 10.74 -3.09 -0.67
N LEU A 57 11.45 -4.17 -0.36
CA LEU A 57 12.00 -4.40 0.95
C LEU A 57 13.12 -3.40 1.26
N THR A 58 13.22 -3.01 2.52
CA THR A 58 14.22 -2.06 2.98
C THR A 58 15.54 -2.77 3.21
N LYS A 59 16.64 -2.24 2.69
CA LYS A 59 18.00 -2.78 2.87
C LYS A 59 18.95 -1.71 3.38
N LYS A 60 19.92 -2.11 4.21
CA LYS A 60 21.02 -1.25 4.64
C LYS A 60 22.25 -1.55 3.81
N LEU A 61 22.81 -0.52 3.17
CA LEU A 61 24.00 -0.62 2.33
C LEU A 61 25.02 0.43 2.79
N LYS A 62 26.31 0.22 2.57
CA LYS A 62 27.32 1.26 2.77
C LYS A 62 27.41 2.14 1.53
N ASP A 63 27.39 3.46 1.72
CA ASP A 63 27.70 4.41 0.65
C ASP A 63 29.21 4.39 0.33
N LYS A 64 29.61 5.14 -0.71
CA LYS A 64 31.03 5.29 -1.09
C LYS A 64 31.91 5.88 0.02
N LYS A 65 31.32 6.46 1.07
CA LYS A 65 32.00 7.03 2.25
C LYS A 65 31.96 6.08 3.46
N GLY A 66 31.51 4.84 3.28
CA GLY A 66 31.42 3.83 4.33
C GLY A 66 30.25 4.00 5.31
N ARG A 67 29.36 4.98 5.08
CA ARG A 67 28.20 5.25 5.96
C ARG A 67 27.05 4.32 5.59
N PHE A 68 26.34 3.80 6.59
CA PHE A 68 25.13 3.02 6.33
C PHE A 68 24.00 3.93 5.85
N ILE A 69 23.51 3.66 4.64
CA ILE A 69 22.31 4.25 4.07
C ILE A 69 21.22 3.19 3.99
N THR A 70 19.98 3.63 4.13
CA THR A 70 18.81 2.75 4.01
C THR A 70 18.15 2.98 2.65
N VAL A 71 18.12 1.95 1.82
CA VAL A 71 17.50 1.96 0.47
C VAL A 71 16.23 1.10 0.46
N GLY A 72 15.37 1.28 -0.55
CA GLY A 72 14.10 0.55 -0.66
C GLY A 72 13.02 1.09 0.28
N GLY A 73 12.00 0.27 0.56
CA GLY A 73 10.84 0.62 1.39
C GLY A 73 9.71 1.33 0.65
N LYS A 74 9.89 1.65 -0.64
CA LYS A 74 8.81 2.18 -1.47
C LYS A 74 7.72 1.13 -1.68
N GLN A 75 6.51 1.58 -1.97
CA GLN A 75 5.40 0.69 -2.32
C GLN A 75 4.73 1.19 -3.60
N ASN A 76 4.20 0.25 -4.37
CA ASN A 76 3.45 0.53 -5.57
C ASN A 76 2.09 -0.15 -5.47
N LEU A 77 1.03 0.54 -5.84
CA LEU A 77 -0.32 -0.01 -5.85
C LEU A 77 -0.94 0.25 -7.21
N GLN A 78 -1.35 -0.83 -7.88
CA GLN A 78 -1.81 -0.81 -9.26
C GLN A 78 -3.16 -1.50 -9.36
N LEU A 79 -4.12 -0.91 -10.08
CA LEU A 79 -5.37 -1.58 -10.42
C LEU A 79 -5.23 -2.22 -11.80
N TRP A 80 -5.20 -3.54 -11.84
CA TRP A 80 -5.11 -4.32 -13.07
C TRP A 80 -6.50 -4.75 -13.51
N ASP A 81 -6.73 -4.69 -14.81
CA ASP A 81 -7.95 -5.10 -15.50
C ASP A 81 -7.54 -6.00 -16.66
N CYS A 82 -7.85 -7.29 -16.53
CA CYS A 82 -7.38 -8.35 -17.42
C CYS A 82 -8.51 -8.77 -18.37
N ASP A 83 -8.21 -8.80 -19.67
CA ASP A 83 -9.06 -9.39 -20.69
C ASP A 83 -8.54 -10.77 -21.05
N CYS A 84 -9.21 -11.80 -20.53
CA CYS A 84 -8.87 -13.20 -20.78
C CYS A 84 -9.08 -13.62 -22.24
N SER A 85 -9.93 -12.92 -23.00
CA SER A 85 -10.22 -13.27 -24.40
C SER A 85 -9.04 -12.89 -25.31
N SER A 86 -8.48 -11.70 -25.12
CA SER A 86 -7.34 -11.20 -25.88
C SER A 86 -5.98 -11.48 -25.22
N LYS A 87 -5.98 -12.08 -24.01
CA LYS A 87 -4.78 -12.32 -23.19
C LYS A 87 -3.96 -11.06 -22.93
N ASN A 88 -4.66 -9.95 -22.74
CA ASN A 88 -4.07 -8.65 -22.46
C ASN A 88 -4.50 -8.13 -21.09
N TYR A 89 -3.72 -7.22 -20.53
CA TYR A 89 -4.08 -6.51 -19.32
C TYR A 89 -3.90 -5.00 -19.49
N ASN A 90 -4.65 -4.27 -18.67
CA ASN A 90 -4.58 -2.82 -18.54
C ASN A 90 -4.28 -2.46 -17.09
N ILE A 91 -3.44 -1.45 -16.87
CA ILE A 91 -3.27 -0.82 -15.56
C ILE A 91 -4.12 0.45 -15.55
N LYS A 92 -5.23 0.42 -14.82
CA LYS A 92 -6.20 1.53 -14.74
C LYS A 92 -5.81 2.61 -13.75
N ASN A 93 -5.04 2.25 -12.73
CA ASN A 93 -4.60 3.17 -11.70
C ASN A 93 -3.20 2.77 -11.21
N TRP A 94 -2.38 3.77 -10.87
CA TRP A 94 -1.04 3.60 -10.35
C TRP A 94 -0.76 4.63 -9.26
N ILE A 95 -0.40 4.13 -8.07
CA ILE A 95 -0.04 4.97 -6.94
C ILE A 95 1.29 4.49 -6.37
N GLU A 96 2.28 5.38 -6.34
CA GLU A 96 3.56 5.16 -5.67
C GLU A 96 3.53 5.80 -4.29
N TYR A 97 3.86 4.99 -3.28
CA TYR A 97 4.03 5.42 -1.91
C TYR A 97 5.50 5.40 -1.52
N GLY A 98 5.90 6.41 -0.76
CA GLY A 98 7.20 6.44 -0.09
C GLY A 98 7.29 5.45 1.05
N ARG A 99 8.49 5.32 1.61
CA ARG A 99 8.75 4.44 2.77
C ARG A 99 7.90 4.77 3.99
N ASN A 100 7.47 6.02 4.13
CA ASN A 100 6.59 6.48 5.19
C ASN A 100 5.10 6.22 4.91
N GLY A 101 4.76 5.53 3.82
CA GLY A 101 3.38 5.28 3.41
C GLY A 101 2.66 6.51 2.86
N LYS A 102 3.35 7.64 2.66
CA LYS A 102 2.76 8.81 2.00
C LYS A 102 2.83 8.63 0.49
N ALA A 103 1.74 8.94 -0.21
CA ALA A 103 1.74 8.96 -1.67
C ALA A 103 2.77 9.99 -2.16
N ILE A 104 3.68 9.55 -3.02
CA ILE A 104 4.68 10.41 -3.69
C ILE A 104 4.17 10.76 -5.09
N LEU A 105 3.53 9.82 -5.75
CA LEU A 105 2.97 9.98 -7.08
C LEU A 105 1.63 9.26 -7.13
N SER A 106 0.58 9.95 -7.53
CA SER A 106 -0.65 9.33 -8.00
C SER A 106 -0.83 9.74 -9.44
N SER A 107 -0.84 8.78 -10.36
CA SER A 107 -1.07 9.09 -11.76
C SER A 107 -2.08 8.11 -12.34
N GLN A 108 -3.03 8.66 -13.08
CA GLN A 108 -3.88 7.88 -13.98
C GLN A 108 -3.15 7.67 -15.32
N ILE A 109 -1.82 7.46 -15.36
CA ILE A 109 -1.15 7.07 -16.61
C ILE A 109 -1.57 5.63 -16.85
N PRO A 110 -2.52 5.39 -17.76
CA PRO A 110 -3.06 4.06 -17.88
C PRO A 110 -2.17 3.32 -18.87
N ILE A 111 -1.63 2.19 -18.43
CA ILE A 111 -0.87 1.32 -19.34
C ILE A 111 -1.88 0.39 -19.97
N TYR A 112 -2.06 0.47 -21.28
CA TYR A 112 -3.08 -0.28 -22.00
C TYR A 112 -2.50 -1.41 -22.84
N ASN A 113 -3.31 -2.45 -23.02
CA ASN A 113 -3.14 -3.52 -24.00
C ASN A 113 -1.77 -4.19 -23.93
N GLN A 114 -1.29 -4.44 -22.70
CA GLN A 114 -0.03 -5.15 -22.50
C GLN A 114 -0.30 -6.66 -22.63
N PRO A 115 0.49 -7.39 -23.43
CA PRO A 115 0.35 -8.83 -23.52
C PRO A 115 0.71 -9.47 -22.18
N VAL A 116 -0.10 -10.45 -21.75
CA VAL A 116 0.29 -11.30 -20.63
C VAL A 116 1.48 -12.15 -21.06
N ILE A 117 2.60 -12.05 -20.34
CA ILE A 117 3.78 -12.87 -20.60
C ILE A 117 3.47 -14.29 -20.08
N PRO A 118 3.47 -15.34 -20.92
CA PRO A 118 3.26 -16.71 -20.45
C PRO A 118 4.26 -17.07 -19.34
N GLU A 119 3.81 -17.80 -18.32
CA GLU A 119 4.58 -18.17 -17.11
C GLU A 119 4.97 -17.00 -16.17
N SER A 120 4.59 -15.76 -16.48
CA SER A 120 4.63 -14.69 -15.48
C SER A 120 3.56 -14.95 -14.41
N VAL A 121 3.92 -14.71 -13.15
CA VAL A 121 3.05 -15.01 -11.99
C VAL A 121 1.72 -14.28 -12.16
N GLY A 122 0.66 -15.04 -12.45
CA GLY A 122 -0.72 -14.60 -12.63
C GLY A 122 -1.68 -15.75 -12.38
#